data_AF-A4C4C2-F1
#
_entry.id   AF-A4C4C2-F1
#
_cell.length_a   1.000
_cell.length_b   1.000
_cell.length_c   1.000
_cell.angle_alpha   90.00
_cell.angle_beta   90.00
_cell.angle_gamma   90.00
#
_symmetry.space_group_name_H-M   'P 1'
#
loop_
_entity.id
_entity.type
_entity.pdbx_description
1 polymer ?
#
loop_
_entity_poly.entity_id
_entity_poly.type
_entity_poly.pdbx_seq_one_letter_code
_entity_poly.pdbx_strand_id
1 'polypeptide(L)'
;MFDIRATIGVMIGFIGLLYICAVTFLSPDPVYLIKFYILVPFLIITASLSFITFGLETSLKVLKHALLVIFSNQASLNSSFNPYLQALSRFGYISAILWIAYGAISVLSSHSTAFKELIASACAALLYAFILSEFFIRLALTKNTYLLNVMKQNTSIKPKPNKLK
;
A
#
# COMPACT_ATOMS: atom_id res chain seq x y z
N MET A 1 -0.49 19.53 14.88
CA MET A 1 -1.34 20.18 13.86
C MET A 1 -1.69 19.12 12.84
N PHE A 2 -2.93 18.62 12.84
CA PHE A 2 -3.34 17.57 11.90
C PHE A 2 -3.30 18.11 10.49
N ASP A 3 -2.57 17.42 9.60
CA ASP A 3 -2.45 17.81 8.20
C ASP A 3 -3.78 17.53 7.50
N ILE A 4 -4.60 18.57 7.35
CA ILE A 4 -5.96 18.52 6.78
C ILE A 4 -5.97 17.80 5.43
N ARG A 5 -4.89 17.92 4.65
CA ARG A 5 -4.75 17.22 3.35
C ARG A 5 -4.68 15.71 3.52
N ALA A 6 -3.96 15.24 4.55
CA ALA A 6 -3.86 13.81 4.86
C ALA A 6 -5.20 13.28 5.38
N THR A 7 -5.90 14.02 6.23
CA THR A 7 -7.21 13.63 6.76
C THR A 7 -8.27 13.54 5.65
N ILE A 8 -8.31 14.52 4.74
CA ILE A 8 -9.21 14.51 3.58
C ILE A 8 -8.88 13.32 2.66
N GLY A 9 -7.60 13.05 2.41
CA GLY A 9 -7.18 11.89 1.59
C GLY A 9 -7.63 10.55 2.19
N VAL A 10 -7.48 10.39 3.51
CA VAL A 10 -7.95 9.20 4.22
C VAL A 10 -9.48 9.10 4.20
N MET A 11 -10.21 10.20 4.41
CA MET A 11 -11.68 10.19 4.36
C MET A 11 -12.21 9.87 2.96
N ILE A 12 -11.68 10.49 1.91
CA ILE A 12 -12.07 10.18 0.52
C ILE A 12 -11.76 8.72 0.20
N GLY A 13 -10.60 8.25 0.64
CA GLY A 13 -10.22 6.85 0.53
C GLY A 13 -11.17 5.88 1.25
N PHE A 14 -11.57 6.23 2.47
CA PHE A 14 -12.51 5.44 3.27
C PHE A 14 -13.92 5.46 2.68
N ILE A 15 -14.37 6.59 2.14
CA ILE A 15 -15.65 6.74 1.44
C ILE A 15 -15.63 5.94 0.13
N GLY A 16 -14.53 5.99 -0.63
CA GLY A 16 -14.36 5.18 -1.83
C GLY A 16 -14.35 3.68 -1.53
N LEU A 17 -13.68 3.28 -0.45
CA LEU A 17 -13.67 1.90 0.03
C LEU A 17 -15.07 1.46 0.51
N LEU A 18 -15.78 2.31 1.26
CA LEU A 18 -17.17 2.08 1.67
C LEU A 18 -18.12 1.99 0.48
N TYR A 19 -17.96 2.82 -0.54
CA TYR A 19 -18.77 2.77 -1.75
C TYR A 19 -18.54 1.47 -2.52
N ILE A 20 -17.27 1.05 -2.67
CA ILE A 20 -16.97 -0.22 -3.33
C ILE A 20 -17.46 -1.40 -2.50
N CYS A 21 -17.27 -1.38 -1.18
CA CYS A 21 -17.89 -2.35 -0.28
C CYS A 21 -19.41 -2.38 -0.45
N ALA A 22 -20.09 -1.23 -0.44
CA ALA A 22 -21.54 -1.16 -0.58
C ALA A 22 -22.03 -1.69 -1.94
N VAL A 23 -21.41 -1.30 -3.05
CA VAL A 23 -21.71 -1.83 -4.39
C VAL A 23 -21.47 -3.34 -4.45
N THR A 24 -20.46 -3.83 -3.74
CA THR A 24 -20.15 -5.26 -3.67
C THR A 24 -21.08 -6.04 -2.74
N PHE A 25 -21.56 -5.44 -1.64
CA PHE A 25 -22.52 -6.03 -0.69
C PHE A 25 -23.97 -5.98 -1.20
N LEU A 26 -24.32 -4.99 -2.01
CA LEU A 26 -25.62 -4.87 -2.70
C LEU A 26 -25.71 -5.81 -3.91
N SER A 27 -24.59 -6.36 -4.37
CA SER A 27 -24.54 -7.43 -5.37
C SER A 27 -24.58 -8.78 -4.63
N PRO A 28 -25.51 -9.69 -4.92
CA PRO A 28 -25.84 -10.84 -4.05
C PRO A 28 -24.75 -11.93 -3.89
N ASP A 29 -23.54 -11.74 -4.42
CA ASP A 29 -22.47 -12.74 -4.35
C ASP A 29 -21.19 -12.18 -3.66
N PRO A 30 -20.95 -12.52 -2.38
CA PRO A 30 -19.74 -12.13 -1.65
C PRO A 30 -18.43 -12.76 -2.20
N VAL A 31 -18.54 -13.69 -3.16
CA VAL A 31 -17.41 -14.32 -3.87
C VAL A 31 -16.64 -13.32 -4.76
N TYR A 32 -17.20 -12.14 -5.06
CA TYR A 32 -16.60 -11.14 -5.96
C TYR A 32 -15.76 -10.04 -5.29
N LEU A 33 -15.60 -10.05 -3.96
CA LEU A 33 -14.90 -8.97 -3.22
C LEU A 33 -13.38 -9.00 -3.45
N ILE A 34 -12.81 -10.21 -3.56
CA ILE A 34 -11.41 -10.43 -3.94
C ILE A 34 -11.39 -11.15 -5.29
N LYS A 35 -11.27 -10.38 -6.36
CA LYS A 35 -11.05 -10.89 -7.70
C LYS A 35 -9.61 -11.37 -7.81
N PHE A 36 -9.36 -12.63 -7.45
CA PHE A 36 -8.03 -13.24 -7.49
C PHE A 36 -7.34 -13.11 -8.86
N TYR A 37 -8.12 -13.18 -9.95
CA TYR A 37 -7.62 -13.00 -11.30
C TYR A 37 -7.08 -11.58 -11.58
N ILE A 38 -7.44 -10.58 -10.77
CA ILE A 38 -6.88 -9.21 -10.80
C ILE A 38 -5.79 -9.07 -9.73
N LEU A 39 -6.04 -9.59 -8.53
CA LEU A 39 -5.14 -9.46 -7.38
C LEU A 39 -3.79 -10.13 -7.63
N VAL A 40 -3.77 -11.35 -8.19
CA VAL A 40 -2.53 -12.10 -8.40
C VAL A 40 -1.63 -11.40 -9.42
N PRO A 41 -2.09 -11.02 -10.63
CA PRO A 41 -1.29 -10.22 -11.55
C PRO A 41 -0.84 -8.88 -10.96
N PHE A 42 -1.70 -8.21 -10.20
CA PHE A 42 -1.35 -6.96 -9.52
C PHE A 42 -0.16 -7.13 -8.56
N LEU A 43 -0.18 -8.17 -7.73
CA LEU A 43 0.91 -8.46 -6.80
C LEU A 43 2.20 -8.84 -7.54
N ILE A 44 2.09 -9.65 -8.61
CA ILE A 44 3.24 -10.07 -9.42
C ILE A 44 3.90 -8.88 -10.09
N ILE A 45 3.15 -8.00 -10.74
CA ILE A 45 3.69 -6.81 -11.42
C ILE A 45 4.33 -5.87 -10.39
N THR A 46 3.66 -5.62 -9.26
CA THR A 46 4.18 -4.75 -8.19
C THR A 46 5.48 -5.31 -7.57
N ALA A 47 5.53 -6.62 -7.31
CA ALA A 47 6.73 -7.28 -6.80
C ALA A 47 7.87 -7.25 -7.83
N SER A 48 7.55 -7.47 -9.11
CA SER A 48 8.53 -7.48 -10.21
C SER A 48 9.17 -6.09 -10.37
N LEU A 49 8.36 -5.03 -10.40
CA LEU A 49 8.84 -3.64 -10.41
C LEU A 49 9.74 -3.32 -9.21
N SER A 50 9.39 -3.85 -8.04
CA SER A 50 10.18 -3.67 -6.82
C SER A 50 11.54 -4.36 -6.90
N PHE A 51 11.56 -5.61 -7.38
CA PHE A 51 12.79 -6.38 -7.53
C PHE A 51 13.72 -5.80 -8.60
N ILE A 52 13.17 -5.32 -9.71
CA ILE A 52 13.94 -4.65 -10.76
C ILE A 52 14.58 -3.36 -10.23
N THR A 53 13.84 -2.57 -9.43
CA THR A 53 14.30 -1.24 -8.99
C THR A 53 15.31 -1.30 -7.85
N PHE A 54 15.08 -2.15 -6.85
CA PHE A 54 15.88 -2.16 -5.61
C PHE A 54 16.73 -3.42 -5.42
N GLY A 55 16.58 -4.41 -6.30
CA GLY A 55 17.17 -5.73 -6.14
C GLY A 55 16.36 -6.62 -5.19
N LEU A 56 16.54 -7.93 -5.33
CA LEU A 56 15.82 -8.95 -4.58
C LEU A 56 16.17 -8.92 -3.08
N GLU A 57 17.46 -8.81 -2.75
CA GLU A 57 17.94 -8.80 -1.36
C GLU A 57 17.39 -7.60 -0.56
N THR A 58 17.49 -6.39 -1.12
CA THR A 58 16.97 -5.18 -0.48
C THR A 58 15.46 -5.26 -0.29
N SER A 59 14.74 -5.73 -1.32
CA SER A 59 13.29 -5.84 -1.29
C SER A 59 12.80 -6.79 -0.19
N LEU A 60 13.38 -7.99 -0.10
CA LEU A 60 13.02 -8.95 0.94
C LEU A 60 13.37 -8.45 2.34
N LYS A 61 14.52 -7.80 2.49
CA LYS A 61 14.94 -7.19 3.75
C LYS A 61 13.95 -6.12 4.21
N VAL A 62 13.58 -5.19 3.33
CA VAL A 62 12.62 -4.12 3.66
C VAL A 62 11.23 -4.68 3.92
N LEU A 63 10.78 -5.67 3.16
CA LEU A 63 9.50 -6.34 3.39
C LEU A 63 9.44 -6.98 4.78
N LYS A 64 10.51 -7.68 5.19
CA LYS A 64 10.63 -8.24 6.55
C LYS A 64 10.56 -7.15 7.62
N HIS A 65 11.27 -6.04 7.43
CA HIS A 65 11.18 -4.91 8.34
C HIS A 65 9.78 -4.29 8.37
N ALA A 66 9.06 -4.24 7.24
CA ALA A 66 7.71 -3.69 7.19
C ALA A 66 6.74 -4.56 7.99
N LEU A 67 6.85 -5.89 7.88
CA LEU A 67 6.09 -6.82 8.70
C LEU A 67 6.39 -6.65 10.20
N LEU A 68 7.66 -6.51 10.59
CA LEU A 68 8.06 -6.28 11.98
C LEU A 68 7.53 -4.95 12.53
N VAL A 69 7.52 -3.89 11.72
CA VAL A 69 6.92 -2.60 12.10
C VAL A 69 5.42 -2.77 12.31
N ILE A 70 4.71 -3.40 11.39
CA ILE A 70 3.26 -3.57 11.45
C ILE A 70 2.84 -4.46 12.63
N PHE A 71 3.48 -5.62 12.82
CA PHE A 71 3.02 -6.63 13.78
C PHE A 71 3.73 -6.57 15.15
N SER A 72 5.00 -6.18 15.20
CA SER A 72 5.84 -6.34 16.40
C SER A 72 6.22 -5.03 17.08
N ASN A 73 5.67 -3.88 16.66
CA ASN A 73 5.99 -2.54 17.20
C ASN A 73 7.50 -2.23 17.23
N GLN A 74 8.29 -2.83 16.32
CA GLN A 74 9.73 -2.61 16.23
C GLN A 74 10.03 -1.61 15.11
N ALA A 75 10.79 -0.56 15.42
CA ALA A 75 11.21 0.42 14.41
C ALA A 75 12.23 -0.21 13.43
N SER A 76 12.09 0.14 12.16
CA SER A 76 13.11 -0.13 11.14
C SER A 76 14.12 1.00 11.11
N LEU A 77 15.38 0.67 11.39
CA LEU A 77 16.53 1.58 11.27
C LEU A 77 17.16 1.56 9.86
N ASN A 78 16.59 0.78 8.94
CA ASN A 78 17.12 0.65 7.59
C ASN A 78 16.84 1.93 6.78
N SER A 79 17.89 2.56 6.25
CA SER A 79 17.80 3.79 5.43
C SER A 79 16.96 3.59 4.16
N SER A 80 16.93 2.38 3.61
CA SER A 80 16.15 2.04 2.42
C SER A 80 14.66 1.81 2.70
N PHE A 81 14.24 1.77 3.97
CA PHE A 81 12.86 1.43 4.35
C PHE A 81 11.83 2.42 3.79
N ASN A 82 12.02 3.72 4.09
CA ASN A 82 11.12 4.77 3.63
C ASN A 82 11.08 4.91 2.09
N PRO A 83 12.23 5.03 1.38
CA PRO A 83 12.19 5.18 -0.08
C PRO A 83 11.62 3.95 -0.78
N TYR A 84 11.88 2.74 -0.28
CA TYR A 84 11.30 1.52 -0.83
C TYR A 84 9.78 1.48 -0.67
N LEU A 85 9.26 1.77 0.52
CA LEU A 85 7.81 1.77 0.76
C LEU A 85 7.09 2.84 -0.07
N GLN A 86 7.68 4.03 -0.20
CA GLN A 86 7.13 5.07 -1.08
C GLN A 86 7.13 4.64 -2.55
N ALA A 87 8.19 3.96 -3.01
CA ALA A 87 8.24 3.41 -4.36
C ALA A 87 7.23 2.27 -4.55
N LEU A 88 7.06 1.39 -3.56
CA LEU A 88 6.10 0.29 -3.58
C LEU A 88 4.66 0.80 -3.75
N SER A 89 4.33 1.93 -3.12
CA SER A 89 3.02 2.59 -3.29
C SER A 89 2.83 3.04 -4.74
N ARG A 90 3.84 3.68 -5.34
CA ARG A 90 3.81 4.10 -6.75
C ARG A 90 3.71 2.89 -7.69
N PHE A 91 4.44 1.81 -7.41
CA PHE A 91 4.40 0.57 -8.20
C PHE A 91 3.03 -0.10 -8.14
N GLY A 92 2.33 -0.05 -7.00
CA GLY A 92 0.93 -0.50 -6.92
C GLY A 92 0.03 0.25 -7.90
N TYR A 93 0.10 1.58 -7.95
CA TYR A 93 -0.69 2.36 -8.91
C TYR A 93 -0.28 2.10 -10.37
N ILE A 94 1.02 1.98 -10.66
CA ILE A 94 1.51 1.62 -12.00
C ILE A 94 0.97 0.25 -12.41
N SER A 95 0.99 -0.73 -11.49
CA SER A 95 0.43 -2.06 -11.72
C SER A 95 -1.07 -2.02 -12.01
N ALA A 96 -1.83 -1.19 -11.30
CA ALA A 96 -3.26 -1.03 -11.56
C ALA A 96 -3.52 -0.43 -12.95
N ILE A 97 -2.75 0.60 -13.33
CA ILE A 97 -2.85 1.22 -14.66
C ILE A 97 -2.49 0.23 -15.77
N LEU A 98 -1.42 -0.56 -15.60
CA LEU A 98 -1.04 -1.62 -16.53
C LEU A 98 -2.15 -2.66 -16.70
N TRP A 99 -2.80 -3.06 -15.60
CA TRP A 99 -3.92 -3.99 -15.64
C TRP A 99 -5.13 -3.41 -16.39
N ILE A 100 -5.45 -2.13 -16.15
CA ILE A 100 -6.52 -1.42 -16.85
C ILE A 100 -6.22 -1.33 -18.35
N ALA A 101 -5.00 -0.98 -18.72
CA ALA A 101 -4.58 -0.91 -20.12
C ALA A 101 -4.69 -2.28 -20.81
N TYR A 102 -4.22 -3.34 -20.15
CA TYR A 102 -4.37 -4.71 -20.65
C TYR A 102 -5.84 -5.09 -20.83
N GLY A 103 -6.68 -4.83 -19.82
CA GLY A 103 -8.12 -5.04 -19.90
C GLY A 103 -8.79 -4.24 -21.01
N ALA A 104 -8.38 -2.99 -21.23
CA ALA A 104 -8.94 -2.15 -22.27
C ALA A 104 -8.58 -2.68 -23.67
N ILE A 105 -7.34 -3.14 -23.88
CA ILE A 105 -6.89 -3.75 -25.13
C ILE A 105 -7.65 -5.05 -25.40
N SER A 106 -7.82 -5.91 -24.38
CA SER A 106 -8.53 -7.18 -24.55
C SER A 106 -10.04 -6.99 -24.77
N VAL A 107 -10.65 -6.01 -24.09
CA VAL A 107 -12.08 -5.69 -24.20
C VAL A 107 -12.44 -4.98 -25.50
N LEU A 108 -11.55 -4.15 -26.07
CA LEU A 108 -11.80 -3.51 -27.37
C LEU A 108 -12.10 -4.53 -28.50
N SER A 109 -11.71 -5.79 -28.31
CA SER A 109 -11.93 -6.88 -29.26
C SER A 109 -13.31 -7.56 -29.14
N SER A 110 -14.11 -7.30 -28.10
CA SER A 110 -15.35 -8.05 -27.82
C SER A 110 -16.54 -7.16 -27.37
N HIS A 111 -17.76 -7.58 -27.73
CA HIS A 111 -19.01 -6.80 -27.75
C HIS A 111 -19.47 -6.13 -26.42
N SER A 112 -20.53 -5.32 -26.52
CA SER A 112 -21.04 -4.29 -25.58
C SER A 112 -21.21 -4.64 -24.09
N THR A 113 -21.32 -5.91 -23.70
CA THR A 113 -21.30 -6.33 -22.29
C THR A 113 -19.92 -6.19 -21.63
N ALA A 114 -18.86 -6.18 -22.44
CA ALA A 114 -17.47 -6.13 -21.98
C ALA A 114 -17.06 -4.78 -21.36
N PHE A 115 -17.75 -3.68 -21.67
CA PHE A 115 -17.42 -2.35 -21.14
C PHE A 115 -17.75 -2.21 -19.64
N LYS A 116 -18.89 -2.77 -19.20
CA LYS A 116 -19.27 -2.76 -17.77
C LYS A 116 -18.30 -3.59 -16.93
N GLU A 117 -17.85 -4.72 -17.47
CA GLU A 117 -16.85 -5.57 -16.83
C GLU A 117 -15.47 -4.91 -16.77
N LEU A 118 -15.09 -4.15 -17.81
CA LEU A 118 -13.87 -3.34 -17.82
C LEU A 118 -13.88 -2.29 -16.71
N ILE A 119 -14.98 -1.53 -16.55
CA ILE A 119 -15.11 -0.54 -15.48
C ILE A 119 -14.99 -1.22 -14.11
N ALA A 120 -15.70 -2.33 -13.90
CA ALA A 120 -15.63 -3.07 -12.64
C ALA A 120 -14.22 -3.61 -12.35
N SER A 121 -13.51 -4.10 -13.38
CA SER A 121 -12.12 -4.55 -13.27
C SER A 121 -11.16 -3.39 -12.94
N ALA A 122 -11.36 -2.24 -13.58
CA ALA A 122 -10.56 -1.04 -13.34
C ALA A 122 -10.74 -0.50 -11.92
N CYS A 123 -11.98 -0.41 -11.44
CA CYS A 123 -12.28 -0.02 -10.07
C CYS A 123 -11.64 -0.98 -9.06
N ALA A 124 -11.68 -2.29 -9.31
CA ALA A 124 -11.05 -3.28 -8.44
C ALA A 124 -9.52 -3.13 -8.40
N ALA A 125 -8.87 -2.94 -9.55
CA ALA A 125 -7.42 -2.74 -9.61
C ALA A 125 -6.98 -1.47 -8.88
N LEU A 126 -7.72 -0.37 -9.04
CA LEU A 126 -7.48 0.88 -8.30
C LEU A 126 -7.72 0.72 -6.81
N LEU A 127 -8.74 -0.06 -6.40
CA LEU A 127 -8.97 -0.37 -5.00
C LEU A 127 -7.80 -1.15 -4.40
N TYR A 128 -7.24 -2.13 -5.11
CA TYR A 128 -6.07 -2.87 -4.62
C TYR A 128 -4.83 -1.99 -4.49
N ALA A 129 -4.59 -1.10 -5.46
CA ALA A 129 -3.53 -0.10 -5.34
C ALA A 129 -3.77 0.84 -4.14
N PHE A 130 -5.01 1.27 -3.94
CA PHE A 130 -5.41 2.11 -2.83
C PHE A 130 -5.19 1.42 -1.47
N ILE A 131 -5.67 0.18 -1.31
CA ILE A 131 -5.49 -0.62 -0.10
C ILE A 131 -3.99 -0.81 0.18
N LEU A 132 -3.20 -1.17 -0.83
CA LEU A 132 -1.75 -1.33 -0.68
C LEU A 132 -1.08 -0.02 -0.20
N SER A 133 -1.38 1.09 -0.87
CA SER A 133 -0.76 2.39 -0.60
C SER A 133 -1.18 2.99 0.74
N GLU A 134 -2.47 3.03 1.01
CA GLU A 134 -3.03 3.75 2.15
C GLU A 134 -3.13 2.88 3.39
N PHE A 135 -3.57 1.62 3.25
CA PHE A 135 -3.77 0.76 4.41
C PHE A 135 -2.48 0.12 4.89
N PHE A 136 -1.66 -0.41 3.98
CA PHE A 136 -0.43 -1.11 4.37
C PHE A 136 0.79 -0.18 4.43
N ILE A 137 1.06 0.54 3.34
CA ILE A 137 2.29 1.33 3.22
C ILE A 137 2.28 2.57 4.10
N ARG A 138 1.21 3.38 4.04
CA ARG A 138 1.11 4.58 4.87
C ARG A 138 1.10 4.22 6.36
N LEU A 139 0.38 3.16 6.74
CA LEU A 139 0.41 2.64 8.12
C LEU A 139 1.83 2.27 8.57
N ALA A 140 2.57 1.51 7.76
CA ALA A 140 3.95 1.12 8.06
C ALA A 140 4.88 2.33 8.20
N LEU A 141 4.76 3.31 7.31
CA LEU A 141 5.55 4.55 7.36
C LEU A 141 5.25 5.36 8.62
N THR A 142 3.98 5.67 8.86
CA THR A 142 3.56 6.46 10.03
C THR A 142 3.96 5.78 11.34
N LYS A 143 3.75 4.46 11.42
CA LYS A 143 4.14 3.67 12.59
C LYS A 143 5.65 3.66 12.81
N ASN A 144 6.44 3.49 11.74
CA ASN A 144 7.89 3.54 11.85
C ASN A 144 8.38 4.93 12.33
N THR A 145 7.83 6.02 11.78
CA THR A 145 8.17 7.38 12.22
C THR A 145 7.83 7.60 13.68
N TYR A 146 6.67 7.14 14.15
CA TYR A 146 6.28 7.23 15.55
C TYR A 146 7.27 6.48 16.45
N LEU A 147 7.59 5.23 16.14
CA LEU A 147 8.50 4.41 16.94
C LEU A 147 9.92 5.00 16.99
N LEU A 148 10.42 5.53 15.86
CA LEU A 148 11.72 6.21 15.82
C LEU A 148 11.75 7.47 16.70
N ASN A 149 10.65 8.24 16.74
CA ASN A 149 10.56 9.42 17.60
C ASN A 149 10.55 9.05 19.09
N VAL A 150 9.80 8.02 19.46
CA VAL A 150 9.79 7.49 20.84
C VAL A 150 11.18 6.99 21.26
N MET A 151 11.88 6.27 20.38
CA MET A 151 13.25 5.81 20.65
C MET A 151 14.21 6.98 20.88
N LYS A 152 14.14 8.03 20.05
CA LYS A 152 14.98 9.23 20.19
C LYS A 152 14.75 9.95 21.53
N GLN A 153 13.49 10.09 21.94
CA GLN A 153 13.14 10.70 23.23
C GLN A 153 13.67 9.90 24.42
N ASN A 154 13.59 8.56 24.37
CA ASN A 154 14.13 7.71 25.44
C ASN A 154 15.66 7.77 25.54
N THR A 155 16.37 7.99 24.42
CA THR A 155 17.84 8.17 24.44
C THR A 155 18.29 9.54 24.95
N SER A 156 17.50 10.60 24.80
CA SER A 156 17.88 11.94 25.28
C SER A 156 17.72 12.15 26.79
N ILE A 157 17.04 11.22 27.49
CA ILE A 157 16.76 11.35 28.94
C ILE A 157 17.86 10.71 29.81
N LYS A 158 18.86 10.01 29.25
CA LYS A 158 19.97 9.50 30.07
C LYS A 158 20.82 10.66 30.61
N PRO A 159 20.81 10.94 31.94
CA PRO A 159 21.68 11.97 32.49
C PRO A 159 23.14 11.56 32.31
N LYS A 160 23.99 12.51 31.88
CA LYS A 160 25.44 12.35 31.89
C LYS A 160 25.84 11.90 33.30
N PRO A 161 26.60 10.79 33.47
CA PRO A 161 27.16 10.47 34.77
C PRO A 161 28.00 11.67 35.20
N ASN A 162 27.58 12.28 36.31
CA ASN A 162 28.30 13.36 36.95
C ASN A 162 29.72 12.84 37.18
N LYS A 163 30.71 13.43 36.49
CA LYS A 163 32.10 13.21 36.84
C LYS A 163 32.26 13.84 38.23
N LEU A 164 32.13 13.01 39.26
CA LEU A 164 32.57 13.32 40.61
C LEU A 164 34.05 13.68 40.49
N LYS A 165 34.35 14.92 40.88
CA LYS A 165 35.69 15.51 40.92
C LYS A 165 36.59 14.75 41.88
#